data_AF-A0A8J7TXN4-F1
#
_entry.id   AF-A0A8J7TXN4-F1
#
_cell.length_a   1.000
_cell.length_b   1.000
_cell.length_c   1.000
_cell.angle_alpha   90.00
_cell.angle_beta   90.00
_cell.angle_gamma   90.00
#
_symmetry.space_group_name_H-M   'P 1'
#
loop_
_entity.id
_entity.type
_entity.pdbx_description
1 polymer ?
#
loop_
_entity_poly.entity_id
_entity_poly.type
_entity_poly.pdbx_seq_one_letter_code
_entity_poly.pdbx_strand_id
1 'polypeptide(L)'
;MRAVVMAPMRGSGNAWKVAGPSDPPARVQEREVTLEIRGNAADGYHLVMSPVGCFTADTWHETAEEAKATAAELFGVPPDGWA
;
A
#
# COMPACT_ATOMS: atom_id res chain seq x y z
N MET A 1 4.78 -2.78 12.14
CA MET A 1 5.42 -3.69 11.15
C MET A 1 5.50 -2.98 9.82
N ARG A 2 6.53 -3.25 9.02
CA ARG A 2 6.83 -2.53 7.78
C ARG A 2 7.20 -3.49 6.65
N ALA A 3 6.82 -3.14 5.43
CA ALA A 3 7.25 -3.78 4.20
C ALA A 3 7.58 -2.70 3.13
N VAL A 4 8.41 -3.06 2.15
CA VAL A 4 8.74 -2.19 1.02
C VAL A 4 8.60 -3.00 -0.26
N VAL A 5 7.88 -2.46 -1.24
CA VAL A 5 7.61 -3.14 -2.52
C VAL A 5 7.72 -2.19 -3.69
N MET A 6 8.02 -2.74 -4.86
CA MET A 6 7.89 -2.05 -6.13
C MET A 6 6.52 -2.37 -6.70
N ALA A 7 5.76 -1.36 -7.08
CA ALA A 7 4.43 -1.53 -7.68
C ALA A 7 4.24 -0.58 -8.87
N PRO A 8 3.44 -0.99 -9.88
CA PRO A 8 3.08 -0.14 -10.98
C PRO A 8 2.02 0.84 -10.48
N MET A 9 2.34 2.13 -10.48
CA MET A 9 1.48 3.16 -9.92
C MET A 9 1.05 4.15 -10.99
N ARG A 10 -0.19 4.62 -10.87
CA ARG A 10 -0.69 5.80 -11.59
C ARG A 10 -1.07 6.85 -10.55
N GLY A 11 -0.41 8.01 -10.60
CA GLY A 11 -0.69 9.07 -9.63
C GLY A 11 0.19 10.30 -9.81
N SER A 12 -0.12 11.31 -9.01
CA SER A 12 0.65 12.53 -8.83
C SER A 12 0.77 12.82 -7.32
N GLY A 13 1.38 13.95 -6.96
CA GLY A 13 1.59 14.31 -5.55
C GLY A 13 0.33 14.32 -4.67
N ASN A 14 -0.87 14.40 -5.25
CA ASN A 14 -2.13 14.52 -4.50
C ASN A 14 -3.06 13.30 -4.58
N ALA A 15 -2.78 12.33 -5.45
CA ALA A 15 -3.64 11.16 -5.64
C ALA A 15 -2.89 10.03 -6.32
N TRP A 16 -3.22 8.79 -5.99
CA TRP A 16 -2.64 7.62 -6.62
C TRP A 16 -3.60 6.43 -6.63
N LYS A 17 -3.30 5.47 -7.49
CA LYS A 17 -3.84 4.10 -7.45
C LYS A 17 -2.76 3.13 -7.93
N VAL A 18 -2.87 1.86 -7.52
CA VAL A 18 -2.16 0.76 -8.20
C VAL A 18 -2.71 0.66 -9.62
N ALA A 19 -1.84 0.58 -10.61
CA ALA A 19 -2.22 0.52 -12.01
C ALA A 19 -2.83 -0.86 -12.33
N GLY A 20 -3.92 -0.84 -13.08
CA GLY A 20 -4.56 -2.03 -13.62
C GLY A 20 -4.31 -2.18 -15.13
N PRO A 21 -4.76 -3.28 -15.73
CA PRO A 21 -4.52 -3.60 -17.14
C PRO A 21 -5.08 -2.56 -18.14
N SER A 22 -6.07 -1.77 -17.71
CA SER A 22 -6.71 -0.73 -18.53
C SER A 22 -6.01 0.63 -18.46
N ASP A 23 -5.01 0.80 -17.60
CA ASP A 23 -4.31 2.07 -17.49
C ASP A 23 -3.35 2.30 -18.67
N PRO A 24 -3.32 3.50 -19.27
CA PRO A 24 -2.40 3.81 -20.36
C PRO A 24 -0.94 3.67 -19.90
N PRO A 25 -0.08 2.88 -20.58
CA PRO A 25 1.30 2.64 -20.15
C PRO A 25 2.12 3.93 -19.95
N ALA A 26 1.88 4.95 -20.77
CA ALA A 26 2.54 6.26 -20.67
C ALA A 26 2.26 7.01 -19.35
N ARG A 27 1.27 6.57 -18.55
CA ARG A 27 0.90 7.15 -17.26
C ARG A 27 1.17 6.23 -16.07
N VAL A 28 1.78 5.08 -16.32
CA VAL A 28 2.15 4.10 -15.29
C VAL A 28 3.65 4.19 -15.06
N GLN A 29 4.04 4.22 -13.80
CA GLN A 29 5.44 4.21 -13.39
C GLN A 29 5.61 3.21 -12.27
N GLU A 30 6.64 2.38 -12.36
CA GLU A 30 7.11 1.58 -11.22
C GLU A 30 7.60 2.52 -10.12
N ARG A 31 7.07 2.35 -8.92
CA ARG A 31 7.42 3.16 -7.76
C ARG A 31 7.63 2.28 -6.54
N GLU A 32 8.59 2.67 -5.73
CA GLU A 32 8.72 2.12 -4.38
C GLU A 32 7.52 2.59 -3.54
N VAL A 33 6.93 1.64 -2.81
CA VAL A 33 5.84 1.88 -1.86
C VAL A 33 6.29 1.34 -0.50
N THR A 34 6.41 2.23 0.47
CA THR A 34 6.56 1.82 1.87
C THR A 34 5.18 1.55 2.46
N LEU A 35 5.00 0.34 2.99
CA LEU A 35 3.80 -0.09 3.69
C LEU A 35 4.11 -0.22 5.17
N GLU A 36 3.24 0.32 6.02
CA GLU A 36 3.38 0.23 7.47
C GLU A 36 2.04 -0.09 8.10
N ILE A 37 1.99 -1.11 8.95
CA ILE A 37 0.83 -1.36 9.80
C ILE A 37 1.16 -0.78 11.19
N ARG A 38 0.35 0.20 11.58
CA ARG A 38 0.43 0.94 12.85
C ARG A 38 -0.87 0.75 13.63
N GLY A 39 -0.83 0.84 14.95
CA GLY A 39 -2.02 0.66 15.80
C GLY A 39 -1.93 -0.57 16.69
N ASN A 40 -3.06 -0.94 17.30
CA ASN A 40 -3.15 -1.98 18.31
C ASN A 40 -4.60 -2.54 18.38
N ALA A 41 -4.81 -3.60 19.16
CA ALA A 41 -6.12 -4.25 19.24
C ALA A 41 -7.24 -3.42 19.91
N ALA A 42 -6.92 -2.35 20.63
CA ALA A 42 -7.92 -1.47 21.25
C ALA A 42 -8.45 -0.42 20.25
N ASP A 43 -7.59 0.10 19.37
CA ASP A 43 -7.90 1.20 18.45
C ASP A 43 -8.01 0.74 16.98
N GLY A 44 -7.70 -0.52 16.70
CA GLY A 44 -7.55 -1.08 15.36
C GLY A 44 -6.19 -0.78 14.75
N TYR A 45 -6.05 -1.17 13.47
CA TYR A 45 -4.79 -1.12 12.74
C TYR A 45 -4.94 -0.30 11.46
N HIS A 46 -4.06 0.66 11.25
CA HIS A 46 -3.95 1.41 10.02
C HIS A 46 -2.86 0.82 9.13
N LEU A 47 -3.23 0.43 7.90
CA LEU A 47 -2.30 0.18 6.81
C LEU A 47 -1.98 1.52 6.15
N VAL A 48 -0.81 2.07 6.43
CA VAL A 48 -0.27 3.29 5.83
C VAL A 48 0.52 2.91 4.57
N MET A 49 0.21 3.58 3.47
CA MET A 49 0.78 3.34 2.14
C MET A 49 1.43 4.62 1.62
N SER A 50 2.74 4.58 1.44
CA SER A 50 3.56 5.74 1.08
C SER A 50 4.33 5.49 -0.22
N PRO A 51 3.71 5.70 -1.40
CA PRO A 51 4.41 5.60 -2.69
C PRO A 51 5.31 6.81 -2.90
N VAL A 52 6.55 6.59 -3.38
CA VAL A 52 7.49 7.67 -3.66
C VAL A 52 6.91 8.66 -4.69
N GLY A 53 6.92 9.94 -4.35
CA GLY A 53 6.41 11.02 -5.20
C GLY A 53 4.88 11.05 -5.34
N CYS A 54 4.14 10.36 -4.48
CA CYS A 54 2.69 10.44 -4.35
C CYS A 54 2.29 10.82 -2.91
N PHE A 55 1.02 11.14 -2.73
CA PHE A 55 0.41 11.32 -1.42
C PHE A 55 0.47 10.03 -0.58
N THR A 56 0.68 10.14 0.73
CA THR A 56 0.57 9.00 1.66
C THR A 56 -0.89 8.82 2.06
N ALA A 57 -1.46 7.64 1.87
CA ALA A 57 -2.83 7.33 2.28
C ALA A 57 -2.85 6.14 3.25
N ASP A 58 -3.94 5.98 3.98
CA ASP A 58 -4.12 4.86 4.90
C ASP A 58 -5.52 4.27 4.82
N THR A 59 -5.64 3.04 5.33
CA THR A 59 -6.92 2.35 5.52
C THR A 59 -6.95 1.75 6.92
N TRP A 60 -8.09 1.84 7.59
CA TRP A 60 -8.30 1.27 8.92
C TRP A 60 -8.86 -0.15 8.81
N HIS A 61 -8.40 -1.04 9.69
CA HIS A 61 -8.78 -2.44 9.79
C HIS A 61 -8.94 -2.83 11.26
N GLU A 62 -9.78 -3.83 11.54
CA GLU A 62 -10.03 -4.29 12.90
C GLU A 62 -8.85 -5.14 13.41
N THR A 63 -8.22 -5.90 12.51
CA THR A 63 -7.07 -6.76 12.84
C THR A 63 -5.83 -6.46 12.00
N ALA A 64 -4.66 -6.85 12.50
CA ALA A 64 -3.41 -6.73 11.76
C ALA A 64 -3.40 -7.68 10.54
N GLU A 65 -4.04 -8.82 10.66
CA GLU A 65 -4.21 -9.82 9.61
C GLU A 65 -5.03 -9.28 8.43
N GLU A 66 -6.12 -8.55 8.69
CA GLU A 66 -6.90 -7.85 7.66
C GLU A 66 -6.09 -6.77 6.94
N ALA A 67 -5.29 -6.00 7.70
CA ALA A 67 -4.40 -5.01 7.13
C ALA A 67 -3.34 -5.68 6.21
N LYS A 68 -2.78 -6.82 6.62
CA LYS A 68 -1.87 -7.62 5.79
C LYS A 68 -2.58 -8.20 4.56
N ALA A 69 -3.80 -8.71 4.69
CA ALA A 69 -4.58 -9.25 3.58
C ALA A 69 -4.88 -8.16 2.53
N THR A 70 -5.23 -6.96 2.97
CA THR A 70 -5.42 -5.79 2.09
C THR A 70 -4.14 -5.43 1.35
N ALA A 71 -2.99 -5.40 2.05
CA ALA A 71 -1.70 -5.17 1.41
C ALA A 71 -1.30 -6.28 0.42
N ALA A 72 -1.65 -7.53 0.72
CA ALA A 72 -1.44 -8.66 -0.20
C ALA A 72 -2.30 -8.53 -1.46
N GLU A 73 -3.56 -8.12 -1.32
CA GLU A 73 -4.47 -7.90 -2.46
C GLU A 73 -4.02 -6.74 -3.35
N LEU A 74 -3.66 -5.59 -2.75
CA LEU A 74 -3.33 -4.38 -3.49
C LEU A 74 -1.91 -4.40 -4.07
N PHE A 75 -0.94 -4.94 -3.34
CA PHE A 75 0.48 -4.83 -3.67
C PHE A 75 1.20 -6.19 -3.81
N GLY A 76 0.49 -7.32 -3.61
CA GLY A 76 1.10 -8.65 -3.71
C GLY A 76 2.08 -8.98 -2.59
N VAL A 77 2.05 -8.25 -1.46
CA VAL A 77 2.97 -8.47 -0.34
C VAL A 77 2.56 -9.74 0.41
N PRO A 78 3.43 -10.76 0.54
CA PRO A 78 3.09 -11.95 1.30
C PRO A 78 2.93 -11.61 2.80
N PRO A 79 2.08 -12.33 3.56
CA PRO A 79 1.88 -12.09 5.00
C PRO A 79 3.15 -12.17 5.85
N ASP A 80 4.17 -12.90 5.36
CA ASP A 80 5.47 -13.10 6.00
C ASP A 80 6.53 -12.08 5.54
N GLY A 81 6.20 -11.20 4.59
CA GLY A 81 7.10 -10.18 4.03
C GLY A 81 7.26 -8.93 4.91
N TRP A 82 6.88 -8.99 6.18
CA TRP A 82 6.81 -7.84 7.09
C TRP A 82 7.90 -7.95 8.16
N ALA A 83 8.63 -6.85 8.36
CA ALA A 83 9.65 -6.69 9.40
C ALA A 83 9.21 -5.74 10.53
#